data_AF-A0A661VGK1-F1
#
_entry.id   AF-A0A661VGK1-F1
#
_cell.length_a   1.000
_cell.length_b   1.000
_cell.length_c   1.000
_cell.angle_alpha   90.00
_cell.angle_beta   90.00
_cell.angle_gamma   90.00
#
_symmetry.space_group_name_H-M   'P 1'
#
loop_
_entity.id
_entity.type
_entity.pdbx_description
1 polymer ?
#
loop_
_entity_poly.entity_id
_entity_poly.type
_entity_poly.pdbx_seq_one_letter_code
_entity_poly.pdbx_strand_id
1 'polypeptide(L)'
;MTKALEWLGDRLRLLDQTRLPQEEVYLELRSYREVAAAIRGMKVRGAPAIGVAAAYGLALAARQIEARSKEEFLPKLEAASQILASTRPTARNLFWALERLRKLAQESNDPSRLRERLVQEAELIQRENEQADRRIAEHGAALIPEKATILTHCNAGALATAGYGTALGVIKLAHQQGKSPRVYATETRPLLQGARLTTWELIQEGIPVTLITDSMAGYLLSRGRFDCVIVGADRIAAN
;
A
#
# COMPACT_ATOMS: atom_id res chain seq x y z
N MET A 1 -9.35 5.64 13.02
CA MET A 1 -8.16 5.03 12.37
C MET A 1 -8.22 5.38 10.90
N THR A 2 -7.26 6.16 10.40
CA THR A 2 -7.22 6.62 9.01
C THR A 2 -6.94 5.44 8.08
N LYS A 3 -7.85 5.17 7.14
CA LYS A 3 -7.65 4.13 6.11
C LYS A 3 -7.05 4.75 4.86
N ALA A 4 -6.05 4.08 4.28
CA ALA A 4 -5.45 4.50 3.03
C ALA A 4 -6.42 4.33 1.84
N LEU A 5 -7.15 3.21 1.84
CA LEU A 5 -8.17 2.89 0.84
C LEU A 5 -9.32 2.12 1.48
N GLU A 6 -10.50 2.24 0.88
CA GLU A 6 -11.72 1.59 1.33
C GLU A 6 -12.66 1.36 0.14
N TRP A 7 -13.12 0.12 -0.04
CA TRP A 7 -14.15 -0.19 -1.03
C TRP A 7 -15.53 0.14 -0.45
N LEU A 8 -16.31 0.96 -1.16
CA LEU A 8 -17.65 1.39 -0.74
C LEU A 8 -18.77 0.67 -1.51
N GLY A 9 -18.46 -0.46 -2.13
CA GLY A 9 -19.42 -1.26 -2.89
C GLY A 9 -19.59 -0.82 -4.34
N ASP A 10 -19.63 0.48 -4.63
CA ASP A 10 -19.75 1.04 -6.00
C ASP A 10 -18.55 1.89 -6.45
N ARG A 11 -17.66 2.23 -5.54
CA ARG A 11 -16.50 3.11 -5.76
C ARG A 11 -15.38 2.83 -4.77
N LEU A 12 -14.17 3.23 -5.12
CA LEU A 12 -12.99 3.16 -4.26
C LEU A 12 -12.79 4.51 -3.58
N ARG A 13 -12.88 4.55 -2.25
CA ARG A 13 -12.46 5.70 -1.46
C ARG A 13 -10.96 5.60 -1.17
N LEU A 14 -10.23 6.70 -1.34
CA LEU A 14 -8.76 6.75 -1.26
C LEU A 14 -8.32 8.02 -0.54
N LEU A 15 -7.42 7.89 0.43
CA LEU A 15 -6.80 9.06 1.07
C LEU A 15 -5.79 9.69 0.11
N ASP A 16 -5.94 10.98 -0.19
CA ASP A 16 -4.98 11.71 -1.02
C ASP A 16 -3.69 11.98 -0.24
N GLN A 17 -2.74 11.05 -0.34
CA GLN A 17 -1.47 11.12 0.38
C GLN A 17 -0.59 12.31 -0.06
N THR A 18 -0.95 13.04 -1.12
CA THR A 18 -0.25 14.28 -1.51
C THR A 18 -0.61 15.47 -0.62
N ARG A 19 -1.71 15.39 0.13
CA ARG A 19 -2.20 16.45 1.03
C ARG A 19 -1.68 16.32 2.47
N LEU A 20 -1.21 15.13 2.83
CA LEU A 20 -0.58 14.89 4.13
C LEU A 20 0.80 15.59 4.24
N PRO A 21 1.21 16.03 5.44
CA PRO A 21 0.50 15.95 6.71
C PRO A 21 -0.50 17.10 6.98
N GLN A 22 -0.63 18.06 6.06
CA GLN A 22 -1.42 19.27 6.28
C GLN A 22 -2.92 19.01 6.34
N GLU A 23 -3.43 18.08 5.53
CA GLU A 23 -4.86 17.84 5.41
C GLU A 23 -5.17 16.37 5.07
N GLU A 24 -6.14 15.79 5.77
CA GLU A 24 -6.70 14.47 5.48
C GLU A 24 -7.87 14.59 4.48
N VAL A 25 -7.57 14.47 3.18
CA VAL A 25 -8.57 14.54 2.11
C VAL A 25 -8.85 13.16 1.53
N TYR A 26 -10.12 12.80 1.40
CA TYR A 26 -10.55 11.56 0.75
C TYR A 26 -11.12 11.82 -0.64
N LEU A 27 -10.74 10.98 -1.60
CA LEU A 27 -11.26 10.95 -2.95
C LEU A 27 -12.15 9.73 -3.13
N GLU A 28 -13.26 9.88 -3.83
CA GLU A 28 -14.13 8.76 -4.22
C GLU A 28 -14.00 8.53 -5.74
N LEU A 29 -13.40 7.40 -6.11
CA LEU A 29 -13.06 7.06 -7.50
C LEU A 29 -14.06 6.03 -8.04
N ARG A 30 -14.76 6.39 -9.11
CA ARG A 30 -15.86 5.61 -9.72
C ARG A 30 -15.45 4.92 -11.02
N SER A 31 -14.25 5.18 -11.51
CA SER A 31 -13.72 4.59 -12.75
C SER A 31 -12.27 4.14 -12.62
N TYR A 32 -11.90 3.14 -13.42
CA TYR A 32 -10.52 2.68 -13.50
C TYR A 32 -9.54 3.76 -14.00
N ARG A 33 -10.04 4.76 -14.75
CA ARG A 33 -9.23 5.90 -15.23
C ARG A 33 -8.90 6.86 -14.10
N GLU A 34 -9.85 7.12 -13.20
CA GLU A 34 -9.61 7.90 -11.98
C GLU A 34 -8.64 7.19 -11.05
N VAL A 35 -8.77 5.88 -10.88
CA VAL A 35 -7.80 5.05 -10.15
C VAL A 35 -6.41 5.14 -10.79
N ALA A 36 -6.31 5.00 -12.11
CA ALA A 36 -5.05 5.14 -12.83
C ALA A 36 -4.42 6.52 -12.63
N ALA A 37 -5.23 7.59 -12.67
CA ALA A 37 -4.77 8.96 -12.40
C ALA A 37 -4.29 9.13 -10.95
N ALA A 38 -4.99 8.55 -9.97
CA ALA A 38 -4.59 8.58 -8.56
C ALA A 38 -3.26 7.86 -8.32
N ILE A 39 -3.03 6.71 -8.99
CA ILE A 39 -1.75 5.97 -8.90
C ILE A 39 -0.61 6.78 -9.54
N ARG A 40 -0.81 7.34 -10.75
CA ARG A 40 0.21 8.17 -11.44
C ARG A 40 0.54 9.43 -10.66
N GLY A 41 -0.48 10.10 -10.13
CA GLY A 41 -0.35 11.32 -9.32
C GLY A 41 0.15 11.07 -7.89
N MET A 42 0.53 9.83 -7.56
CA MET A 42 1.01 9.45 -6.23
C MET A 42 0.06 9.75 -5.07
N LYS A 43 -1.25 9.85 -5.37
CA LYS A 43 -2.30 9.98 -4.35
C LYS A 43 -2.41 8.72 -3.51
N VAL A 44 -2.17 7.56 -4.15
CA VAL A 44 -1.87 6.28 -3.50
C VAL A 44 -0.47 5.83 -3.89
N ARG A 45 0.23 5.25 -2.93
CA ARG A 45 1.62 4.81 -3.06
C ARG A 45 1.92 3.70 -2.06
N GLY A 46 3.09 3.06 -2.23
CA GLY A 46 3.45 1.84 -1.53
C GLY A 46 3.01 0.62 -2.35
N ALA A 47 3.93 -0.33 -2.55
CA ALA A 47 3.70 -1.43 -3.47
C ALA A 47 2.38 -2.20 -3.20
N PRO A 48 2.05 -2.57 -1.95
CA PRO A 48 0.82 -3.31 -1.70
C PRO A 48 -0.45 -2.46 -1.87
N ALA A 49 -0.47 -1.20 -1.40
CA ALA A 49 -1.61 -0.30 -1.61
C ALA A 49 -1.89 -0.04 -3.10
N ILE A 50 -0.83 0.09 -3.92
CA ILE A 50 -0.96 0.22 -5.37
C ILE A 50 -1.57 -1.05 -5.97
N GLY A 51 -1.16 -2.23 -5.51
CA GLY A 51 -1.72 -3.51 -5.96
C GLY A 51 -3.22 -3.61 -5.66
N VAL A 52 -3.62 -3.30 -4.43
CA VAL A 52 -5.03 -3.27 -4.00
C VAL A 52 -5.83 -2.24 -4.82
N ALA A 53 -5.31 -1.01 -4.98
CA ALA A 53 -5.95 0.02 -5.80
C ALA A 53 -6.14 -0.45 -7.25
N ALA A 54 -5.14 -1.07 -7.86
CA ALA A 54 -5.21 -1.57 -9.22
C ALA A 54 -6.24 -2.71 -9.38
N ALA A 55 -6.35 -3.60 -8.39
CA ALA A 55 -7.38 -4.64 -8.37
C ALA A 55 -8.79 -4.04 -8.39
N TYR A 56 -9.06 -3.08 -7.50
CA TYR A 56 -10.35 -2.36 -7.49
C TYR A 56 -10.56 -1.53 -8.76
N GLY A 57 -9.50 -0.93 -9.32
CA GLY A 57 -9.54 -0.25 -10.61
C GLY A 57 -10.02 -1.18 -11.71
N LEU A 58 -9.47 -2.39 -11.81
CA LEU A 58 -9.89 -3.36 -12.82
C LEU A 58 -11.30 -3.90 -12.57
N ALA A 59 -11.70 -4.08 -11.31
CA ALA A 59 -13.06 -4.44 -10.95
C ALA A 59 -14.09 -3.34 -11.32
N LEU A 60 -13.72 -2.06 -11.15
CA LEU A 60 -14.52 -0.93 -11.65
C LEU A 60 -14.61 -0.93 -13.18
N ALA A 61 -13.51 -1.22 -13.88
CA ALA A 61 -13.53 -1.36 -15.34
C ALA A 61 -14.51 -2.47 -15.77
N ALA A 62 -14.47 -3.64 -15.13
CA ALA A 62 -15.36 -4.76 -15.40
C ALA A 62 -16.84 -4.38 -15.33
N ARG A 63 -17.22 -3.53 -14.36
CA ARG A 63 -18.59 -3.03 -14.21
C ARG A 63 -19.01 -2.04 -15.30
N GLN A 64 -18.05 -1.29 -15.85
CA GLN A 64 -18.27 -0.31 -16.92
C GLN A 64 -18.26 -0.93 -18.31
N ILE A 65 -17.80 -2.18 -18.46
CA ILE A 65 -17.76 -2.87 -19.74
C ILE A 65 -19.16 -3.33 -20.13
N GLU A 66 -19.67 -2.76 -21.22
CA GLU A 66 -20.81 -3.30 -21.96
C GLU A 66 -20.32 -4.37 -22.93
N ALA A 67 -20.76 -5.61 -22.73
CA ALA A 67 -20.40 -6.76 -23.57
C ALA A 67 -21.51 -7.81 -23.46
N ARG A 68 -21.86 -8.42 -24.59
CA ARG A 68 -22.90 -9.46 -24.68
C ARG A 68 -22.34 -10.88 -24.53
N SER A 69 -21.04 -11.04 -24.71
CA SER A 69 -20.34 -12.31 -24.58
C SER A 69 -19.00 -12.14 -23.90
N LYS A 70 -18.38 -13.27 -23.52
CA LYS A 70 -17.05 -13.29 -22.91
C LYS A 70 -15.97 -12.84 -23.90
N GLU A 71 -16.14 -13.18 -25.17
CA GLU A 71 -15.26 -12.82 -26.29
C GLU A 71 -15.23 -11.31 -26.52
N GLU A 72 -16.35 -10.61 -26.31
CA GLU A 72 -16.40 -9.14 -26.33
C GLU A 72 -15.86 -8.50 -25.03
N PHE A 73 -16.03 -9.18 -23.90
CA PHE A 73 -15.69 -8.66 -22.57
C PHE A 73 -14.17 -8.67 -22.32
N LEU A 74 -13.50 -9.80 -22.60
CA LEU A 74 -12.08 -10.00 -22.26
C LEU A 74 -11.13 -8.99 -22.92
N PRO A 75 -11.27 -8.63 -24.22
CA PRO A 75 -10.40 -7.63 -24.83
C PRO A 75 -10.54 -6.24 -24.20
N LYS A 76 -11.77 -5.86 -23.80
CA LYS A 76 -12.03 -4.58 -23.12
C LYS A 76 -11.44 -4.56 -21.70
N LEU A 77 -11.52 -5.69 -20.99
CA LEU A 77 -10.90 -5.84 -19.67
C LEU A 77 -9.36 -5.78 -19.78
N GLU A 78 -8.78 -6.44 -20.78
CA GLU A 78 -7.34 -6.41 -21.05
C GLU A 78 -6.86 -4.98 -21.36
N ALA A 79 -7.59 -4.22 -22.18
CA ALA A 79 -7.27 -2.82 -22.45
C ALA A 79 -7.28 -1.96 -21.17
N ALA A 80 -8.26 -2.14 -20.29
CA ALA A 80 -8.30 -1.45 -19.00
C ALA A 80 -7.14 -1.87 -18.08
N SER A 81 -6.79 -3.16 -18.06
CA SER A 81 -5.64 -3.69 -17.34
C SER A 81 -4.33 -3.06 -17.83
N GLN A 82 -4.14 -2.92 -19.14
CA GLN A 82 -2.94 -2.28 -19.72
C GLN A 82 -2.84 -0.79 -19.32
N ILE A 83 -3.97 -0.07 -19.27
CA ILE A 83 -3.99 1.31 -18.79
C ILE A 83 -3.53 1.39 -17.32
N LEU A 84 -4.01 0.49 -16.46
CA LEU A 84 -3.58 0.42 -15.06
C LEU A 84 -2.10 0.01 -14.94
N ALA A 85 -1.66 -0.98 -15.70
CA ALA A 85 -0.28 -1.47 -15.77
C ALA A 85 0.72 -0.35 -16.15
N SER A 86 0.33 0.53 -17.08
CA SER A 86 1.17 1.65 -17.52
C SER A 86 1.39 2.74 -16.46
N THR A 87 0.63 2.73 -15.36
CA THR A 87 0.70 3.82 -14.36
C THR A 87 2.03 3.86 -13.64
N ARG A 88 2.60 2.69 -13.29
CA ARG A 88 3.86 2.54 -12.55
C ARG A 88 4.57 1.22 -12.89
N PRO A 89 5.40 1.18 -13.96
CA PRO A 89 5.94 -0.06 -14.51
C PRO A 89 6.91 -0.82 -13.60
N THR A 90 7.38 -0.23 -12.50
CA THR A 90 8.27 -0.88 -11.53
C THR A 90 7.54 -1.59 -10.38
N ALA A 91 6.26 -1.27 -10.15
CA ALA A 91 5.49 -1.77 -9.00
C ALA A 91 5.02 -3.22 -9.23
N ARG A 92 5.76 -4.22 -8.75
CA ARG A 92 5.46 -5.65 -9.02
C ARG A 92 4.08 -6.08 -8.49
N ASN A 93 3.66 -5.58 -7.34
CA ASN A 93 2.34 -5.86 -6.75
C ASN A 93 1.18 -5.39 -7.63
N LEU A 94 1.37 -4.31 -8.42
CA LEU A 94 0.39 -3.86 -9.40
C LEU A 94 0.16 -4.95 -10.45
N PHE A 95 1.24 -5.44 -11.06
CA PHE A 95 1.16 -6.47 -12.09
C PHE A 95 0.59 -7.78 -11.54
N TRP A 96 1.04 -8.21 -10.36
CA TRP A 96 0.52 -9.40 -9.69
C TRP A 96 -1.00 -9.34 -9.49
N ALA A 97 -1.52 -8.22 -9.00
CA ALA A 97 -2.96 -8.04 -8.79
C ALA A 97 -3.76 -8.07 -10.11
N LEU A 98 -3.27 -7.38 -11.14
CA LEU A 98 -3.89 -7.39 -12.47
C LEU A 98 -3.83 -8.77 -13.14
N GLU A 99 -2.70 -9.48 -13.06
CA GLU A 99 -2.53 -10.85 -13.54
C GLU A 99 -3.55 -11.79 -12.88
N ARG A 100 -3.73 -11.69 -11.56
CA ARG A 100 -4.68 -12.50 -10.78
C ARG A 100 -6.12 -12.30 -11.23
N LEU A 101 -6.57 -11.06 -11.37
CA LEU A 101 -7.94 -10.76 -11.83
C LEU A 101 -8.16 -11.18 -13.29
N ARG A 102 -7.17 -10.97 -14.17
CA ARG A 102 -7.29 -11.39 -15.58
C ARG A 102 -7.36 -12.91 -15.72
N LYS A 103 -6.56 -13.65 -14.96
CA LYS A 103 -6.61 -15.12 -14.93
C LYS A 103 -8.01 -15.59 -14.50
N LEU A 104 -8.55 -15.01 -13.43
CA LEU A 104 -9.92 -15.29 -12.99
C LEU A 104 -10.96 -15.05 -14.10
N ALA A 105 -10.83 -13.95 -14.84
CA ALA A 105 -11.72 -13.65 -15.95
C ALA A 105 -11.60 -14.65 -17.12
N GLN A 106 -10.38 -15.06 -17.45
CA GLN A 106 -10.11 -16.05 -18.50
C GLN A 106 -10.67 -17.43 -18.13
N GLU A 107 -10.55 -17.84 -16.88
CA GLU A 107 -10.98 -19.16 -16.38
C GLU A 107 -12.47 -19.23 -15.99
N SER A 108 -13.18 -18.09 -15.94
CA SER A 108 -14.59 -18.08 -15.54
C SER A 108 -15.51 -18.72 -16.59
N ASN A 109 -16.26 -19.75 -16.18
CA ASN A 109 -17.29 -20.39 -17.02
C ASN A 109 -18.68 -19.74 -16.90
N ASP A 110 -18.83 -18.76 -16.00
CA ASP A 110 -20.08 -18.03 -15.79
C ASP A 110 -19.85 -16.53 -16.05
N PRO A 111 -20.12 -16.06 -17.29
CA PRO A 111 -20.03 -14.65 -17.65
C PRO A 111 -21.01 -13.76 -16.87
N SER A 112 -22.14 -14.30 -16.39
CA SER A 112 -23.17 -13.53 -15.71
C SER A 112 -22.69 -13.02 -14.34
N ARG A 113 -21.91 -13.84 -13.63
CA ARG A 113 -21.33 -13.51 -12.32
C ARG A 113 -19.91 -12.95 -12.37
N LEU A 114 -19.30 -12.90 -13.55
CA LEU A 114 -17.89 -12.52 -13.68
C LEU A 114 -17.56 -11.14 -13.06
N ARG A 115 -18.44 -10.15 -13.24
CA ARG A 115 -18.24 -8.81 -12.68
C ARG A 115 -18.20 -8.81 -11.17
N GLU A 116 -19.11 -9.57 -10.54
CA GLU A 116 -19.16 -9.72 -9.08
C GLU A 116 -17.94 -10.48 -8.56
N ARG A 117 -17.56 -11.57 -9.23
CA ARG A 117 -16.36 -12.34 -8.88
C ARG A 117 -15.08 -11.51 -8.92
N LEU A 118 -14.94 -10.60 -9.89
CA LEU A 118 -13.79 -9.68 -9.96
C LEU A 118 -13.74 -8.70 -8.79
N VAL A 119 -14.89 -8.23 -8.30
CA VAL A 119 -14.96 -7.39 -7.09
C VAL A 119 -14.57 -8.23 -5.86
N GLN A 120 -15.15 -9.42 -5.70
CA GLN A 120 -14.84 -10.32 -4.60
C GLN A 120 -13.35 -10.70 -4.55
N GLU A 121 -12.71 -10.86 -5.72
CA GLU A 121 -11.28 -11.14 -5.83
C GLU A 121 -10.43 -9.93 -5.42
N ALA A 122 -10.84 -8.71 -5.78
CA ALA A 122 -10.16 -7.49 -5.33
C ALA A 122 -10.26 -7.31 -3.81
N GLU A 123 -11.42 -7.58 -3.22
CA GLU A 123 -11.59 -7.58 -1.76
C GLU A 123 -10.76 -8.69 -1.10
N LEU A 124 -10.66 -9.86 -1.72
CA LEU A 124 -9.82 -10.96 -1.23
C LEU A 124 -8.34 -10.56 -1.23
N ILE A 125 -7.85 -9.93 -2.29
CA ILE A 125 -6.48 -9.39 -2.37
C ILE A 125 -6.22 -8.42 -1.22
N GLN A 126 -7.16 -7.51 -0.91
CA GLN A 126 -7.01 -6.60 0.22
C GLN A 126 -6.95 -7.35 1.56
N ARG A 127 -7.86 -8.31 1.79
CA ARG A 127 -7.88 -9.09 3.04
C ARG A 127 -6.61 -9.91 3.23
N GLU A 128 -6.12 -10.55 2.19
CA GLU A 128 -4.86 -11.30 2.21
C GLU A 128 -3.67 -10.39 2.52
N ASN A 129 -3.67 -9.17 1.97
CA ASN A 129 -2.65 -8.17 2.28
C ASN A 129 -2.69 -7.77 3.77
N GLU A 130 -3.86 -7.46 4.31
CA GLU A 130 -4.02 -7.12 5.74
C GLU A 130 -3.54 -8.26 6.66
N GLN A 131 -3.82 -9.51 6.29
CA GLN A 131 -3.34 -10.70 7.01
C GLN A 131 -1.82 -10.88 6.90
N ALA A 132 -1.24 -10.61 5.72
CA ALA A 132 0.20 -10.66 5.54
C ALA A 132 0.90 -9.59 6.39
N ASP A 133 0.41 -8.35 6.38
CA ASP A 133 0.95 -7.26 7.20
C ASP A 133 0.94 -7.62 8.69
N ARG A 134 -0.16 -8.19 9.20
CA ARG A 134 -0.25 -8.61 10.61
C ARG A 134 0.78 -9.67 10.97
N ARG A 135 0.93 -10.69 10.13
CA ARG A 135 1.94 -11.74 10.35
C ARG A 135 3.37 -11.19 10.28
N ILE A 136 3.65 -10.28 9.35
CA ILE A 136 4.94 -9.56 9.28
C ILE A 136 5.17 -8.81 10.59
N ALA A 137 4.17 -8.09 11.08
CA ALA A 137 4.24 -7.35 12.33
C ALA A 137 4.52 -8.28 13.52
N GLU A 138 3.80 -9.40 13.64
CA GLU A 138 3.97 -10.40 14.70
C GLU A 138 5.39 -10.99 14.73
N HIS A 139 5.87 -11.43 13.57
CA HIS A 139 7.22 -11.99 13.47
C HIS A 139 8.30 -10.94 13.73
N GLY A 140 8.16 -9.74 13.17
CA GLY A 140 9.15 -8.68 13.34
C GLY A 140 9.15 -8.07 14.74
N ALA A 141 7.98 -7.90 15.37
CA ALA A 141 7.88 -7.32 16.72
C ALA A 141 8.59 -8.19 17.76
N ALA A 142 8.61 -9.52 17.58
CA ALA A 142 9.38 -10.44 18.41
C ALA A 142 10.89 -10.14 18.39
N LEU A 143 11.40 -9.59 17.28
CA LEU A 143 12.81 -9.23 17.10
C LEU A 143 13.17 -7.83 17.64
N ILE A 144 12.18 -7.01 17.99
CA ILE A 144 12.41 -5.66 18.53
C ILE A 144 12.74 -5.75 20.03
N PRO A 145 13.90 -5.23 20.47
CA PRO A 145 14.24 -5.14 21.90
C PRO A 145 13.32 -4.18 22.67
N GLU A 146 13.28 -4.35 23.99
CA GLU A 146 12.68 -3.36 24.90
C GLU A 146 13.39 -2.00 24.76
N LYS A 147 12.61 -0.92 24.68
CA LYS A 147 13.07 0.48 24.58
C LYS A 147 14.04 0.73 23.40
N ALA A 148 13.91 -0.05 22.34
CA ALA A 148 14.77 0.03 21.16
C ALA A 148 14.72 1.41 20.49
N THR A 149 15.87 1.83 19.98
CA THR A 149 16.05 2.99 19.11
C THR A 149 16.19 2.51 17.68
N ILE A 150 15.17 2.77 16.86
CA ILE A 150 14.99 2.15 15.55
C ILE A 150 15.16 3.21 14.46
N LEU A 151 16.00 2.95 13.46
CA LEU A 151 16.07 3.75 12.24
C LEU A 151 15.16 3.16 11.16
N THR A 152 14.40 4.00 10.46
CA THR A 152 13.61 3.60 9.29
C THR A 152 13.74 4.61 8.14
N HIS A 153 13.39 4.18 6.93
CA HIS A 153 13.51 4.95 5.69
C HIS A 153 12.23 4.82 4.86
N CYS A 154 11.86 5.89 4.15
CA CYS A 154 10.62 5.99 3.38
C CYS A 154 9.36 5.89 4.27
N ASN A 155 8.29 5.34 3.72
CA ASN A 155 7.02 5.08 4.39
C ASN A 155 6.52 3.69 4.03
N ALA A 156 6.44 2.83 5.04
CA ALA A 156 6.06 1.42 4.95
C ALA A 156 5.06 1.06 6.09
N GLY A 157 4.15 2.00 6.36
CA GLY A 157 3.04 1.85 7.31
C GLY A 157 1.72 1.49 6.67
N ALA A 158 0.63 1.70 7.40
CA ALA A 158 -0.73 1.41 6.97
C ALA A 158 -1.09 2.18 5.69
N LEU A 159 -0.57 3.41 5.54
CA LEU A 159 -0.72 4.22 4.34
C LEU A 159 -0.12 3.57 3.08
N ALA A 160 0.96 2.80 3.22
CA ALA A 160 1.67 2.20 2.10
C ALA A 160 1.14 0.81 1.72
N THR A 161 0.43 0.14 2.62
CA THR A 161 0.00 -1.25 2.40
C THR A 161 -1.49 -1.40 2.19
N ALA A 162 -2.33 -0.42 2.53
CA ALA A 162 -3.78 -0.59 2.66
C ALA A 162 -4.23 -1.40 3.88
N GLY A 163 -3.32 -1.68 4.81
CA GLY A 163 -3.58 -2.57 5.93
C GLY A 163 -2.88 -2.11 7.20
N TYR A 164 -2.12 -3.00 7.81
CA TYR A 164 -1.46 -2.74 9.10
C TYR A 164 -0.05 -2.13 8.94
N GLY A 165 0.54 -2.25 7.75
CA GLY A 165 1.89 -1.83 7.45
C GLY A 165 2.91 -2.96 7.59
N THR A 166 4.09 -2.78 7.00
CA THR A 166 5.20 -3.74 7.10
C THR A 166 6.20 -3.28 8.16
N ALA A 167 7.18 -2.46 7.80
CA ALA A 167 8.18 -1.97 8.74
C ALA A 167 7.57 -1.15 9.89
N LEU A 168 6.64 -0.24 9.58
CA LEU A 168 5.95 0.51 10.64
C LEU A 168 4.89 -0.35 11.35
N GLY A 169 4.36 -1.40 10.70
CA GLY A 169 3.48 -2.38 11.34
C GLY A 169 4.20 -3.14 12.45
N VAL A 170 5.45 -3.56 12.21
CA VAL A 170 6.34 -4.16 13.22
C VAL A 170 6.55 -3.20 14.40
N ILE A 171 6.90 -1.95 14.13
CA ILE A 171 7.13 -0.93 15.16
C ILE A 171 5.84 -0.67 15.96
N LYS A 172 4.71 -0.55 15.27
CA LYS A 172 3.38 -0.33 15.86
C LYS A 172 2.99 -1.48 16.78
N LEU A 173 3.16 -2.73 16.36
CA LEU A 173 2.85 -3.87 17.21
C LEU A 173 3.81 -3.96 18.41
N ALA A 174 5.11 -3.71 18.23
CA ALA A 174 6.05 -3.66 19.33
C ALA A 174 5.66 -2.58 20.37
N HIS A 175 5.21 -1.41 19.92
CA HIS A 175 4.69 -0.37 20.80
C HIS A 175 3.43 -0.82 21.55
N GLN A 176 2.45 -1.44 20.86
CA GLN A 176 1.24 -1.99 21.48
C GLN A 176 1.53 -3.09 22.50
N GLN A 177 2.62 -3.84 22.32
CA GLN A 177 3.12 -4.85 23.27
C GLN A 177 3.85 -4.23 24.47
N GLY A 178 3.95 -2.90 24.57
CA GLY A 178 4.57 -2.19 25.70
C GLY A 178 6.07 -1.91 25.53
N LYS A 179 6.69 -2.32 24.41
CA LYS A 179 8.15 -2.22 24.23
C LYS A 179 8.70 -0.81 24.14
N SER A 180 7.84 0.21 24.02
CA SER A 180 8.21 1.63 24.05
C SER A 180 9.35 2.02 23.08
N PRO A 181 9.28 1.67 21.77
CA PRO A 181 10.32 2.00 20.81
C PRO A 181 10.43 3.51 20.57
N ARG A 182 11.63 4.00 20.29
CA ARG A 182 11.90 5.36 19.78
C ARG A 182 12.33 5.26 18.31
N VAL A 183 11.62 5.94 17.43
CA VAL A 183 11.87 5.85 15.98
C VAL A 183 12.63 7.06 15.49
N TYR A 184 13.62 6.85 14.64
CA TYR A 184 14.22 7.87 13.80
C TYR A 184 13.77 7.61 12.37
N ALA A 185 13.07 8.59 11.79
CA ALA A 185 12.65 8.55 10.40
C ALA A 185 13.52 9.50 9.59
N THR A 186 14.17 8.99 8.54
CA THR A 186 14.83 9.86 7.56
C THR A 186 13.79 10.56 6.68
N GLU A 187 13.99 11.82 6.31
CA GLU A 187 13.02 12.61 5.54
C GLU A 187 12.59 11.96 4.21
N THR A 188 13.50 11.22 3.55
CA THR A 188 13.30 10.52 2.28
C THR A 188 13.07 11.47 1.10
N ARG A 189 14.10 12.22 0.70
CA ARG A 189 14.08 13.06 -0.50
C ARG A 189 13.89 12.23 -1.79
N PRO A 190 13.33 12.83 -2.85
CA PRO A 190 12.82 14.21 -2.92
C PRO A 190 11.37 14.37 -2.47
N LEU A 191 10.60 13.27 -2.33
CA LEU A 191 9.15 13.31 -2.10
C LEU A 191 8.74 13.37 -0.62
N LEU A 192 9.72 13.29 0.27
CA LEU A 192 9.60 13.52 1.71
C LEU A 192 8.67 12.55 2.42
N GLN A 193 8.70 11.28 2.03
CA GLN A 193 7.85 10.23 2.61
C GLN A 193 8.00 10.09 4.11
N GLY A 194 9.25 10.06 4.59
CA GLY A 194 9.50 9.90 6.01
C GLY A 194 9.01 11.11 6.78
N ALA A 195 9.28 12.31 6.26
CA ALA A 195 8.88 13.57 6.88
C ALA A 195 7.37 13.85 6.83
N ARG A 196 6.66 13.38 5.79
CA ARG A 196 5.24 13.70 5.56
C ARG A 196 4.29 12.61 6.00
N LEU A 197 4.67 11.33 5.87
CA LEU A 197 3.77 10.19 6.05
C LEU A 197 4.19 9.35 7.26
N THR A 198 5.45 8.96 7.36
CA THR A 198 5.93 8.12 8.48
C THR A 198 5.83 8.83 9.82
N THR A 199 6.35 10.06 9.91
CA THR A 199 6.22 10.89 11.11
C THR A 199 4.75 11.11 11.47
N TRP A 200 3.91 11.40 10.48
CA TRP A 200 2.48 11.62 10.68
C TRP A 200 1.78 10.37 11.24
N GLU A 201 2.00 9.19 10.64
CA GLU A 201 1.42 7.92 11.15
C GLU A 201 1.91 7.61 12.57
N LEU A 202 3.22 7.77 12.85
CA LEU A 202 3.78 7.45 14.17
C LEU A 202 3.26 8.41 15.25
N ILE A 203 3.09 9.71 14.94
CA ILE A 203 2.49 10.69 15.85
C ILE A 203 1.03 10.33 16.16
N GLN A 204 0.24 9.96 15.15
CA GLN A 204 -1.16 9.55 15.34
C GLN A 204 -1.29 8.31 16.24
N GLU A 205 -0.30 7.41 16.20
CA GLU A 205 -0.25 6.20 17.02
C GLU A 205 0.44 6.41 18.39
N GLY A 206 0.87 7.64 18.71
CA GLY A 206 1.54 7.96 19.98
C GLY A 206 2.97 7.40 20.10
N ILE A 207 3.60 7.02 18.99
CA ILE A 207 4.94 6.44 18.94
C ILE A 207 5.97 7.58 18.84
N PRO A 208 6.93 7.70 19.79
CA PRO A 208 7.95 8.74 19.74
C PRO A 208 8.78 8.65 18.45
N VAL A 209 8.79 9.74 17.68
CA VAL A 209 9.54 9.83 16.42
C VAL A 209 10.41 11.09 16.37
N THR A 210 11.65 10.92 15.92
CA THR A 210 12.58 11.99 15.58
C THR A 210 12.78 12.01 14.07
N LEU A 211 12.48 13.14 13.43
CA LEU A 211 12.77 13.35 12.02
C LEU A 211 14.24 13.77 11.85
N ILE A 212 14.94 13.14 10.90
CA ILE A 212 16.30 13.51 10.50
C ILE A 212 16.37 13.67 8.98
N THR A 213 17.35 14.42 8.47
CA THR A 213 17.62 14.42 7.02
C THR A 213 18.30 13.13 6.60
N ASP A 214 18.20 12.77 5.32
CA ASP A 214 18.79 11.53 4.80
C ASP A 214 20.31 11.46 5.04
N SER A 215 20.99 12.60 4.91
CA SER A 215 22.45 12.73 5.10
C SER A 215 22.92 12.56 6.54
N MET A 216 22.04 12.70 7.53
CA MET A 216 22.40 12.50 8.95
C MET A 216 22.52 11.03 9.34
N ALA A 217 21.95 10.11 8.56
CA ALA A 217 21.90 8.68 8.90
C ALA A 217 23.31 8.09 9.11
N GLY A 218 24.26 8.39 8.21
CA GLY A 218 25.64 7.88 8.31
C GLY A 218 26.37 8.35 9.56
N TYR A 219 26.20 9.62 9.94
CA TYR A 219 26.76 10.15 11.19
C TYR A 219 26.14 9.47 12.42
N LEU A 220 24.81 9.33 12.47
CA LEU A 220 24.14 8.72 13.63
C LEU A 220 24.45 7.23 13.78
N LEU A 221 24.57 6.50 12.66
CA LEU A 221 25.02 5.10 12.65
C LEU A 221 26.45 4.97 13.21
N SER A 222 27.39 5.84 12.79
CA SER A 222 28.77 5.79 13.31
C SER A 222 28.88 6.11 14.80
N ARG A 223 27.86 6.77 15.38
CA ARG A 223 27.74 7.02 16.81
C ARG A 223 27.05 5.90 17.59
N GLY A 224 26.71 4.77 16.94
CA GLY A 224 26.08 3.62 17.59
C GLY A 224 24.71 3.93 18.20
N ARG A 225 23.95 4.84 17.58
CA ARG A 225 22.69 5.37 18.14
C ARG A 225 21.47 4.44 17.95
N PHE A 226 21.59 3.39 17.15
CA PHE A 226 20.47 2.54 16.74
C PHE A 226 20.69 1.09 17.16
N ASP A 227 19.65 0.50 17.74
CA ASP A 227 19.61 -0.92 18.10
C ASP A 227 19.28 -1.78 16.87
N CYS A 228 18.48 -1.25 15.95
CA CYS A 228 18.20 -1.89 14.67
C CYS A 228 17.76 -0.89 13.58
N VAL A 229 17.81 -1.37 12.33
CA VAL A 229 17.26 -0.67 11.16
C VAL A 229 16.18 -1.55 10.56
N ILE A 230 15.00 -0.98 10.30
CA ILE A 230 13.91 -1.69 9.63
C ILE A 230 13.35 -0.84 8.48
N VAL A 231 13.23 -1.46 7.32
CA VAL A 231 12.76 -0.81 6.08
C VAL A 231 11.73 -1.70 5.38
N GLY A 232 10.88 -1.08 4.56
CA GLY A 232 10.06 -1.81 3.62
C GLY A 232 10.86 -2.24 2.38
N ALA A 233 10.21 -2.94 1.45
CA ALA A 233 10.77 -3.29 0.16
C ALA A 233 9.73 -3.12 -0.96
N ASP A 234 10.15 -2.55 -2.10
CA ASP A 234 9.32 -2.51 -3.31
C ASP A 234 9.44 -3.82 -4.12
N ARG A 235 10.61 -4.47 -4.06
CA ARG A 235 10.90 -5.77 -4.71
C ARG A 235 12.09 -6.43 -4.03
N ILE A 236 11.99 -7.73 -3.76
CA ILE A 236 13.09 -8.57 -3.27
C ILE A 236 13.37 -9.60 -4.37
N ALA A 237 14.61 -9.65 -4.85
CA ALA A 237 15.06 -10.63 -5.83
C ALA A 237 15.51 -11.93 -5.14
N ALA A 238 15.84 -12.96 -5.92
CA ALA A 238 16.21 -14.27 -5.37
C ALA A 238 17.66 -14.36 -4.84
N ASN A 239 18.52 -13.41 -5.21
CA ASN A 239 19.94 -13.36 -4.82
C ASN A 239 20.14 -12.69 -3.45
#